data_AF-A0A354FML7-F1
#
_entry.id   AF-A0A354FML7-F1
#
_cell.length_a   1.000
_cell.length_b   1.000
_cell.length_c   1.000
_cell.angle_alpha   90.00
_cell.angle_beta   90.00
_cell.angle_gamma   90.00
#
_symmetry.space_group_name_H-M   'P 1'
#
loop_
_entity.id
_entity.type
_entity.pdbx_description
1 polymer ?
#
loop_
_entity_poly.entity_id
_entity_poly.type
_entity_poly.pdbx_seq_one_letter_code
_entity_poly.pdbx_strand_id
1 'polypeptide(L)'
;LIQSMYIFKQPHIGGAVDCHQDATFLITEPSSVMGFWIALEDADLENGCLWTLPGGHREGLKSLFKRTPHNTTEFETLDDTLWDDSRLVPLEVESGTLVLLHGLLPHRSLPNRSPRTRHAYTLHLIEQDLPYPEWNWLQRHSDLPLRGFR
;
A
#
# COMPACT_ATOMS: atom_id res chain seq x y z
N LEU A 1 8.98 6.58 -9.73
CA LEU A 1 7.62 6.77 -9.17
C LEU A 1 6.63 6.01 -10.05
N ILE A 2 5.99 4.95 -9.53
CA ILE A 2 5.02 4.14 -10.32
C ILE A 2 3.58 4.59 -10.08
N GLN A 3 3.20 4.95 -8.86
CA GLN A 3 1.84 5.34 -8.47
C GLN A 3 1.87 6.46 -7.44
N SER A 4 0.81 7.26 -7.40
CA SER A 4 0.52 8.18 -6.29
C SER A 4 -0.98 8.19 -6.01
N MET A 5 -1.37 8.39 -4.75
CA MET A 5 -2.78 8.46 -4.35
C MET A 5 -3.00 9.51 -3.27
N TYR A 6 -4.19 10.10 -3.24
CA TYR A 6 -4.67 10.91 -2.12
C TYR A 6 -5.77 10.15 -1.40
N ILE A 7 -5.59 9.89 -0.11
CA ILE A 7 -6.48 9.08 0.71
C ILE A 7 -7.16 9.98 1.73
N PHE A 8 -8.48 10.16 1.61
CA PHE A 8 -9.22 11.11 2.43
C PHE A 8 -9.60 10.59 3.83
N LYS A 9 -9.99 9.32 3.97
CA LYS A 9 -10.68 8.79 5.19
C LYS A 9 -11.68 9.82 5.75
N GLN A 10 -12.81 9.95 5.07
CA GLN A 10 -13.86 10.89 5.47
C GLN A 10 -14.38 10.62 6.89
N PRO A 11 -14.88 11.64 7.62
CA PRO A 11 -15.46 11.47 8.95
C PRO A 11 -16.58 10.43 8.94
N HIS A 12 -16.61 9.56 9.96
CA HIS A 12 -17.61 8.49 10.19
C HIS A 12 -17.72 7.37 9.13
N ILE A 13 -17.46 7.68 7.86
CA ILE A 13 -17.67 6.79 6.71
C ILE A 13 -16.37 6.40 5.99
N GLY A 14 -15.21 6.85 6.48
CA GLY A 14 -13.92 6.50 5.89
C GLY A 14 -13.68 4.99 5.97
N GLY A 15 -13.76 4.31 4.84
CA GLY A 15 -13.74 2.84 4.76
C GLY A 15 -12.45 2.21 5.28
N ALA A 16 -12.54 0.98 5.78
CA ALA A 16 -11.36 0.17 6.13
C ALA A 16 -10.53 -0.12 4.87
N VAL A 17 -9.23 -0.37 5.08
CA VAL A 17 -8.38 -1.05 4.11
C VAL A 17 -7.91 -2.32 4.78
N ASP A 18 -8.27 -3.47 4.22
CA ASP A 18 -7.92 -4.78 4.75
C ASP A 18 -6.40 -5.00 4.74
N CYS A 19 -5.94 -5.97 5.53
CA CYS A 19 -4.52 -6.25 5.65
C CYS A 19 -3.95 -6.80 4.34
N HIS A 20 -2.95 -6.11 3.79
CA HIS A 20 -2.34 -6.42 2.50
C HIS A 20 -0.86 -6.03 2.48
N GLN A 21 -0.21 -6.38 1.37
CA GLN A 21 1.16 -6.00 1.02
C GLN A 21 1.10 -5.16 -0.26
N ASP A 22 1.84 -4.06 -0.35
CA ASP A 22 1.86 -3.22 -1.58
C ASP A 22 2.36 -4.00 -2.79
N ALA A 23 3.31 -4.93 -2.57
CA ALA A 23 3.83 -5.82 -3.59
C ALA A 23 2.75 -6.68 -4.25
N THR A 24 1.62 -6.94 -3.58
CA THR A 24 0.46 -7.64 -4.20
C THR A 24 0.00 -6.91 -5.47
N PHE A 25 0.07 -5.58 -5.49
CA PHE A 25 -0.46 -4.73 -6.56
C PHE A 25 0.63 -4.21 -7.51
N LEU A 26 1.89 -4.17 -7.07
CA LEU A 26 3.00 -3.52 -7.77
C LEU A 26 4.22 -4.44 -7.77
N ILE A 27 4.19 -5.47 -8.61
CA ILE A 27 5.24 -6.49 -8.65
C ILE A 27 6.49 -5.99 -9.38
N THR A 28 7.65 -6.32 -8.83
CA THR A 28 8.93 -6.34 -9.53
C THR A 28 9.67 -7.64 -9.19
N GLU A 29 10.66 -8.03 -9.99
CA GLU A 29 11.45 -9.25 -9.79
C GLU A 29 12.95 -8.93 -9.68
N PRO A 30 13.56 -8.92 -8.47
CA PRO A 30 12.98 -9.11 -7.13
C PRO A 30 12.04 -7.97 -6.69
N SER A 31 11.30 -8.18 -5.59
CA SER A 31 10.39 -7.14 -5.04
C SER A 31 11.18 -5.92 -4.56
N SER A 32 10.81 -4.74 -5.07
CA SER A 32 11.49 -3.46 -4.79
C SER A 32 10.54 -2.33 -4.45
N VAL A 33 9.22 -2.58 -4.45
CA VAL A 33 8.26 -1.52 -4.19
C VAL A 33 8.40 -0.99 -2.76
N MET A 34 8.42 0.33 -2.64
CA MET A 34 8.42 1.06 -1.37
C MET A 34 7.29 2.08 -1.38
N GLY A 35 6.40 1.97 -0.39
CA GLY A 35 5.34 2.92 -0.12
C GLY A 35 5.85 4.07 0.73
N PHE A 36 5.56 5.29 0.31
CA PHE A 36 5.81 6.52 1.05
C PHE A 36 4.45 7.06 1.43
N TRP A 37 4.09 6.96 2.70
CA TRP A 37 2.82 7.44 3.20
C TRP A 37 3.05 8.70 4.02
N ILE A 38 2.50 9.83 3.57
CA ILE A 38 2.68 11.13 4.21
C ILE A 38 1.38 11.50 4.90
N ALA A 39 1.43 11.65 6.22
CA ALA A 39 0.34 12.22 7.01
C ALA A 39 0.13 13.68 6.60
N LEU A 40 -1.03 14.02 6.04
CA LEU A 40 -1.39 15.43 5.82
C LEU A 40 -2.16 16.00 7.01
N GLU A 41 -2.74 15.11 7.81
CA GLU A 41 -3.42 15.38 9.08
C GLU A 41 -2.94 14.35 10.09
N ASP A 42 -3.10 14.65 11.39
CA ASP A 42 -2.83 13.69 12.45
C ASP A 42 -3.60 12.39 12.21
N ALA A 43 -2.95 11.25 12.45
CA ALA A 43 -3.54 9.94 12.26
C ALA A 43 -3.41 9.15 13.57
N ASP A 44 -4.56 8.81 14.15
CA ASP A 44 -4.67 8.11 15.42
C ASP A 44 -5.65 6.95 15.35
N LEU A 45 -5.83 6.26 16.47
CA LEU A 45 -6.74 5.12 16.57
C LEU A 45 -8.20 5.47 16.23
N GLU A 46 -8.63 6.72 16.43
CA GLU A 46 -10.02 7.13 16.24
C GLU A 46 -10.34 7.44 14.77
N ASN A 47 -9.38 8.05 14.06
CA ASN A 47 -9.57 8.48 12.66
C ASN A 47 -8.95 7.54 11.61
N GLY A 48 -8.45 6.38 12.05
CA GLY A 48 -8.02 5.30 11.16
C GLY A 48 -6.57 5.43 10.70
N CYS A 49 -5.67 5.51 11.68
CA CYS A 49 -4.23 5.33 11.49
C CYS A 49 -3.89 3.99 10.80
N LEU A 50 -2.64 3.89 10.35
CA LEU A 50 -2.11 2.62 9.85
C LEU A 50 -1.91 1.64 11.01
N TRP A 51 -1.98 0.37 10.67
CA TRP A 51 -1.55 -0.76 11.51
C TRP A 51 -0.61 -1.61 10.69
N THR A 52 0.46 -2.12 11.30
CA THR A 52 1.44 -2.96 10.60
C THR A 52 1.81 -4.18 11.42
N LEU A 53 2.31 -5.23 10.75
CA LEU A 53 2.89 -6.41 11.37
C LEU A 53 4.42 -6.27 11.41
N PRO A 54 5.04 -5.90 12.56
CA PRO A 54 6.48 -5.76 12.64
C PRO A 54 7.20 -7.06 12.24
N GLY A 55 8.18 -6.95 11.35
CA GLY A 55 8.91 -8.09 10.79
C GLY A 55 8.16 -8.88 9.70
N GLY A 56 6.87 -8.62 9.47
CA GLY A 56 6.03 -9.38 8.53
C GLY A 56 6.50 -9.34 7.06
N HIS A 57 7.31 -8.35 6.70
CA HIS A 57 7.96 -8.27 5.38
C HIS A 57 8.89 -9.45 5.06
N ARG A 58 9.22 -10.29 6.05
CA ARG A 58 10.05 -11.49 5.91
C ARG A 58 9.23 -12.77 5.71
N GLU A 59 7.90 -12.69 5.80
CA GLU A 59 7.00 -13.85 5.73
C GLU A 59 6.60 -14.22 4.29
N GLY A 60 7.14 -13.52 3.29
CA GLY A 60 6.83 -13.75 1.87
C GLY A 60 5.58 -13.01 1.40
N LEU A 61 5.30 -13.08 0.09
CA LEU A 61 4.14 -12.45 -0.52
C LEU A 61 2.95 -13.42 -0.53
N LYS A 62 1.78 -12.98 -0.07
CA LYS A 62 0.59 -13.85 0.02
C LYS A 62 -0.33 -13.87 -1.19
N SER A 63 -0.32 -12.82 -2.01
CA SER A 63 -1.24 -12.72 -3.14
C SER A 63 -0.68 -11.85 -4.26
N LEU A 64 -1.23 -12.01 -5.45
CA LEU A 64 -0.96 -11.18 -6.63
C LEU A 64 -2.28 -10.57 -7.11
N PHE A 65 -2.23 -9.32 -7.55
CA PHE A 65 -3.33 -8.66 -8.25
C PHE A 65 -2.91 -8.39 -9.69
N LYS A 66 -3.50 -9.14 -10.62
CA LYS A 66 -3.05 -9.21 -12.02
C LYS A 66 -4.10 -8.67 -12.96
N ARG A 67 -3.66 -8.10 -14.08
CA ARG A 67 -4.48 -7.86 -15.27
C ARG A 67 -4.54 -9.14 -16.10
N THR A 68 -5.74 -9.57 -16.43
CA THR A 68 -5.98 -10.73 -17.28
C THR A 68 -5.80 -10.38 -18.76
N PRO A 69 -5.65 -11.38 -19.65
CA PRO A 69 -5.66 -11.16 -21.10
C PRO A 69 -6.95 -10.49 -21.63
N HIS A 70 -8.03 -10.47 -20.84
CA HIS A 70 -9.32 -9.88 -21.19
C HIS A 70 -9.49 -8.44 -20.69
N ASN A 71 -8.41 -7.78 -20.25
CA ASN A 71 -8.43 -6.44 -19.64
C ASN A 71 -9.33 -6.33 -18.40
N THR A 72 -9.49 -7.43 -17.67
CA THR A 72 -10.05 -7.43 -16.31
C THR A 72 -8.94 -7.59 -15.28
N THR A 73 -9.28 -7.58 -13.99
CA THR A 73 -8.33 -7.81 -12.90
C THR A 73 -8.79 -8.95 -12.01
N GLU A 74 -7.84 -9.72 -11.48
CA GLU A 74 -8.11 -10.83 -10.57
C GLU A 74 -7.03 -10.96 -9.49
N PHE A 75 -7.40 -11.61 -8.38
CA PHE A 75 -6.47 -12.01 -7.34
C PHE A 75 -6.04 -13.47 -7.55
N GLU A 76 -4.75 -13.73 -7.38
CA GLU A 76 -4.18 -15.06 -7.25
C GLU A 76 -3.61 -15.21 -5.83
N THR A 77 -4.07 -16.24 -5.12
CA THR A 77 -3.57 -16.56 -3.78
C THR A 77 -2.30 -17.40 -3.89
N LEU A 78 -1.21 -16.92 -3.30
CA LEU A 78 0.06 -17.64 -3.18
C LEU A 78 0.17 -18.38 -1.84
N ASP A 79 -0.38 -17.77 -0.79
CA ASP A 79 -0.40 -18.28 0.58
C ASP A 79 -1.67 -17.78 1.27
N ASP A 80 -2.50 -18.71 1.72
CA ASP A 80 -3.80 -18.45 2.37
C ASP A 80 -3.72 -18.43 3.91
N THR A 81 -2.52 -18.57 4.49
CA THR A 81 -2.35 -18.48 5.94
C THR A 81 -2.71 -17.07 6.43
N LEU A 82 -3.56 -17.04 7.47
CA LEU A 82 -4.09 -15.79 8.02
C LEU A 82 -2.98 -14.93 8.65
N TRP A 83 -3.16 -13.61 8.56
CA TRP A 83 -2.35 -12.69 9.33
C TRP A 83 -2.58 -12.88 10.83
N ASP A 84 -1.50 -12.85 11.61
CA ASP A 84 -1.61 -12.83 13.07
C ASP A 84 -1.99 -11.42 13.55
N ASP A 85 -3.30 -11.17 13.59
CA ASP A 85 -3.88 -9.92 14.03
C ASP A 85 -3.45 -9.50 15.45
N SER A 86 -3.03 -10.45 16.31
CA SER A 86 -2.57 -10.15 17.68
C SER A 86 -1.20 -9.46 17.72
N ARG A 87 -0.43 -9.57 16.64
CA ARG A 87 0.89 -8.94 16.48
C ARG A 87 0.84 -7.59 15.75
N LEU A 88 -0.34 -7.16 15.28
CA LEU A 88 -0.48 -5.88 14.60
C LEU A 88 -0.32 -4.73 15.60
N VAL A 89 0.48 -3.73 15.22
CA VAL A 89 0.78 -2.54 16.02
C VAL A 89 0.25 -1.31 15.29
N PRO A 90 -0.47 -0.40 15.97
CA PRO A 90 -0.92 0.86 15.38
C PRO A 90 0.27 1.81 15.19
N LEU A 91 0.22 2.62 14.13
CA LEU A 91 1.15 3.69 13.84
C LEU A 91 0.43 5.03 13.94
N GLU A 92 0.32 5.56 15.15
CA GLU A 92 -0.21 6.90 15.40
C GLU A 92 0.88 7.94 15.13
N VAL A 93 0.56 8.96 14.34
CA VAL A 93 1.53 9.95 13.87
C VAL A 93 0.91 11.33 13.73
N GLU A 94 1.73 12.36 13.91
CA GLU A 94 1.34 13.76 13.67
C GLU A 94 1.42 14.12 12.17
N SER A 95 0.66 15.15 11.78
CA SER A 95 0.72 15.74 10.44
C SER A 95 2.17 16.07 10.02
N GLY A 96 2.51 15.80 8.77
CA GLY A 96 3.85 15.95 8.21
C GLY A 96 4.74 14.73 8.34
N THR A 97 4.36 13.73 9.13
CA THR A 97 5.15 12.48 9.27
C THR A 97 5.15 11.68 7.97
N LEU A 98 6.34 11.26 7.54
CA LEU A 98 6.53 10.26 6.49
C LEU A 98 6.73 8.88 7.11
N VAL A 99 5.87 7.93 6.75
CA VAL A 99 6.01 6.50 7.04
C VAL A 99 6.51 5.79 5.78
N LEU A 100 7.63 5.09 5.89
CA LEU A 100 8.17 4.23 4.84
C LEU A 100 7.65 2.80 5.02
N LEU A 101 7.01 2.26 3.99
CA LEU A 101 6.39 0.93 3.97
C LEU A 101 7.13 0.05 2.97
N HIS A 102 7.86 -0.93 3.47
CA HIS A 102 8.46 -1.96 2.62
C HIS A 102 7.36 -2.71 1.85
N GLY A 103 7.55 -3.03 0.57
CA GLY A 103 6.49 -3.59 -0.27
C GLY A 103 5.87 -4.89 0.24
N LEU A 104 6.64 -5.70 0.94
CA LEU A 104 6.18 -6.93 1.61
C LEU A 104 5.63 -6.71 3.03
N LEU A 105 5.67 -5.50 3.60
CA LEU A 105 5.20 -5.25 4.96
C LEU A 105 3.67 -5.32 5.02
N PRO A 106 3.09 -6.27 5.77
CA PRO A 106 1.65 -6.32 5.95
C PRO A 106 1.18 -5.10 6.71
N HIS A 107 0.18 -4.42 6.15
CA HIS A 107 -0.42 -3.26 6.78
C HIS A 107 -1.90 -3.12 6.44
N ARG A 108 -2.64 -2.43 7.32
CA ARG A 108 -4.07 -2.17 7.21
C ARG A 108 -4.42 -0.79 7.75
N SER A 109 -5.66 -0.36 7.58
CA SER A 109 -6.22 0.76 8.35
C SER A 109 -7.66 0.51 8.73
N LEU A 110 -8.02 0.79 9.98
CA LEU A 110 -9.39 0.63 10.49
C LEU A 110 -10.31 1.74 9.97
N PRO A 111 -11.65 1.55 9.94
CA PRO A 111 -12.57 2.61 9.54
C PRO A 111 -12.37 3.89 10.35
N ASN A 112 -12.52 5.05 9.71
CA ASN A 112 -12.60 6.32 10.43
C ASN A 112 -14.01 6.47 10.99
N ARG A 113 -14.14 6.37 12.32
CA ARG A 113 -15.43 6.56 13.03
C ARG A 113 -15.55 7.93 13.69
N SER A 114 -14.45 8.69 13.70
CA SER A 114 -14.34 10.01 14.31
C SER A 114 -15.05 11.10 13.47
N PRO A 115 -15.25 12.31 14.04
CA PRO A 115 -15.72 13.48 13.29
C PRO A 115 -14.61 14.20 12.51
N ARG A 116 -13.35 13.75 12.59
CA ARG A 116 -12.19 14.33 11.91
C ARG A 116 -11.91 13.61 10.60
N THR A 117 -11.34 14.29 9.61
CA THR A 117 -10.72 13.67 8.42
C THR A 117 -9.39 13.00 8.79
N ARG A 118 -8.88 12.15 7.89
CA ARG A 118 -7.50 11.66 7.94
C ARG A 118 -6.90 11.61 6.54
N HIS A 119 -6.50 12.78 6.07
CA HIS A 119 -5.90 12.94 4.75
C HIS A 119 -4.47 12.43 4.75
N ALA A 120 -4.11 11.70 3.70
CA ALA A 120 -2.75 11.27 3.46
C ALA A 120 -2.44 11.31 1.96
N TYR A 121 -1.19 11.62 1.65
CA TYR A 121 -0.67 11.49 0.29
C TYR A 121 0.29 10.32 0.23
N THR A 122 0.13 9.44 -0.75
CA THR A 122 0.98 8.27 -0.90
C THR A 122 1.69 8.28 -2.24
N LEU A 123 2.93 7.79 -2.24
CA LEU A 123 3.73 7.53 -3.42
C LEU A 123 4.24 6.10 -3.35
N HIS A 124 4.28 5.40 -4.48
CA HIS A 124 4.96 4.11 -4.58
C HIS A 124 6.13 4.23 -5.55
N LEU A 125 7.28 3.79 -5.07
CA LEU A 125 8.55 3.80 -5.79
C LEU A 125 8.98 2.36 -6.04
N ILE A 126 9.58 2.12 -7.20
CA ILE A 126 10.19 0.84 -7.59
C ILE A 126 11.60 1.12 -8.08
N GLU A 127 12.48 0.13 -8.00
CA GLU A 127 13.79 0.21 -8.60
C GLU A 127 13.68 0.21 -10.13
N GLN A 128 14.43 1.10 -10.78
CA GLN A 128 14.29 1.36 -12.23
C GLN A 128 14.72 0.16 -13.08
N ASP A 129 15.76 -0.56 -12.64
CA ASP A 129 16.43 -1.58 -13.45
C ASP A 129 15.84 -2.99 -13.25
N LEU A 130 14.75 -3.10 -12.48
CA LEU A 130 14.07 -4.36 -12.25
C LEU A 130 12.92 -4.57 -13.24
N PRO A 131 12.72 -5.81 -13.73
CA PRO A 131 11.56 -6.16 -14.53
C PRO A 131 10.25 -5.73 -13.86
N TYR A 132 9.40 -5.03 -14.61
CA TYR A 132 8.04 -4.69 -14.23
C TYR A 132 7.07 -5.46 -15.13
N PRO A 133 6.42 -6.53 -14.63
CA PRO A 133 5.63 -7.42 -15.47
C PRO A 133 4.47 -6.72 -16.20
N GLU A 134 4.25 -7.09 -17.47
CA GLU A 134 3.17 -6.54 -18.30
C GLU A 134 1.76 -6.89 -17.79
N TRP A 135 1.66 -7.90 -16.91
CA TRP A 135 0.43 -8.31 -16.26
C TRP A 135 0.16 -7.55 -14.95
N ASN A 136 1.04 -6.67 -14.47
CA ASN A 136 0.67 -5.73 -13.42
C ASN A 136 -0.53 -4.90 -13.89
N TRP A 137 -1.49 -4.67 -12.99
CA TRP A 137 -2.72 -3.95 -13.32
C TRP A 137 -2.45 -2.50 -13.77
N LEU A 138 -1.45 -1.86 -13.16
CA LEU A 138 -1.02 -0.52 -13.50
C LEU A 138 0.09 -0.59 -14.54
N GLN A 139 -0.17 -0.09 -15.73
CA GLN A 139 0.86 0.10 -16.76
C GLN A 139 0.96 1.58 -17.10
N ARG A 140 2.19 2.07 -17.29
CA ARG A 140 2.42 3.44 -17.75
C ARG A 140 2.30 3.47 -19.28
N HIS A 141 1.55 4.43 -19.80
CA HIS A 141 1.52 4.68 -21.25
C HIS A 141 2.92 5.13 -21.72
N SER A 142 3.26 4.85 -22.97
CA SER A 142 4.55 5.23 -23.57
C SER A 142 4.82 6.74 -23.50
N ASP A 143 3.76 7.55 -23.46
CA ASP A 143 3.84 9.02 -23.40
C ASP A 143 4.13 9.55 -21.98
N LEU A 144 3.97 8.70 -20.97
CA LEU A 144 4.26 9.01 -19.57
C LEU A 144 5.21 7.94 -18.99
N PRO A 145 6.43 7.80 -19.52
CA PRO A 145 7.35 6.77 -19.09
C PRO A 145 7.77 6.98 -17.64
N LEU A 146 8.21 5.91 -16.99
CA LEU A 146 8.81 6.00 -15.66
C LEU A 146 10.04 6.91 -15.71
N ARG A 147 10.11 7.83 -14.75
CA ARG A 147 11.26 8.71 -14.54
C ARG A 147 11.72 8.56 -13.10
N GLY A 148 13.03 8.43 -12.92
CA GLY A 148 13.67 8.58 -11.62
C GLY A 148 13.68 10.03 -11.16
N PHE A 149 14.13 10.26 -9.92
CA PHE A 149 14.47 11.60 -9.44
C PHE A 149 15.88 11.93 -9.94
N ARG A 150 16.03 13.11 -10.56
CA ARG A 150 17.32 13.64 -11.01
C ARG A 150 17.75 14.78 -10.10
#